data_AF-A0A847J6E1-F1
#
_entry.id   AF-A0A847J6E1-F1
#
_cell.length_a   1.000
_cell.length_b   1.000
_cell.length_c   1.000
_cell.angle_alpha   90.00
_cell.angle_beta   90.00
_cell.angle_gamma   90.00
#
_symmetry.space_group_name_H-M   'P 1'
#
loop_
_entity.id
_entity.type
_entity.pdbx_description
1 polymer ?
#
loop_
_entity_poly.entity_id
_entity_poly.type
_entity_poly.pdbx_seq_one_letter_code
_entity_poly.pdbx_strand_id
1 'polypeptide(L)'
;MTQPDLPTGATGRGRRRAIRALVVVALVAAAWTAAWTWARARLIAEIDLRLPMLAERGLRVVCPERTVGGLPFRLEVACRDPGVEAVATGAGGSVAALRTAVSVWSPTTVMVEADGPLVAEAAGRGRVDATWRRLVATLRWTPARPESVAVSIDGVDVTAHPAAGRTTRLRTEHLEASGRIPVDRPNDLDVAASTAAALLEIDGRRLGPPHADLSLTATLRDALPPGPAEPARAFAARGGRIEPIRTSFAVGGVRVDGKGAFTLGADGLLDGTVDFAAQGLEAVVRDAAALGPETASLLGAFVLLGKPSRDPDLPGRRLELIVDHGRPRFGRLVLPPMEPLFQP
;
A
#
# COMPACT_ATOMS: atom_id res chain seq x y z
N MET A 1 30.13 -8.72 72.03
CA MET A 1 29.65 -7.53 71.29
C MET A 1 30.63 -7.30 70.16
N THR A 2 30.29 -7.71 68.93
CA THR A 2 31.16 -7.59 67.76
C THR A 2 30.40 -6.78 66.74
N GLN A 3 30.79 -5.52 66.57
CA GLN A 3 30.20 -4.59 65.61
C GLN A 3 30.91 -4.80 64.26
N PRO A 4 30.20 -5.03 63.14
CA PRO A 4 30.82 -5.12 61.84
C PRO A 4 31.19 -3.74 61.33
N ASP A 5 32.46 -3.57 60.93
CA ASP A 5 33.00 -2.37 60.28
C ASP A 5 32.29 -2.11 58.94
N LEU A 6 31.76 -0.89 58.79
CA LEU A 6 31.28 -0.36 57.51
C LEU A 6 32.48 0.15 56.71
N PRO A 7 32.66 -0.25 55.43
CA PRO A 7 33.74 0.27 54.61
C PRO A 7 33.50 1.76 54.31
N THR A 8 34.37 2.59 54.89
CA THR A 8 34.44 4.03 54.65
C THR A 8 35.45 4.31 53.52
N GLY A 9 35.04 5.07 52.51
CA GLY A 9 35.99 5.85 51.69
C GLY A 9 36.04 5.54 50.20
N ALA A 10 35.02 5.97 49.43
CA ALA A 10 35.23 6.28 48.01
C ALA A 10 36.12 7.55 47.90
N THR A 11 37.41 7.33 47.70
CA THR A 11 38.47 8.33 47.62
C THR A 11 38.13 9.53 46.69
N GLY A 12 38.45 10.76 47.10
CA GLY A 12 38.07 12.01 46.41
C GLY A 12 38.51 12.17 44.93
N ARG A 13 39.35 11.27 44.42
CA ARG A 13 39.72 11.15 43.01
C ARG A 13 38.61 10.51 42.16
N GLY A 14 37.82 9.60 42.74
CA GLY A 14 36.61 9.02 42.14
C GLY A 14 35.48 10.04 42.00
N ARG A 15 35.25 10.87 43.03
CA ARG A 15 34.24 11.95 42.99
C ARG A 15 34.53 13.00 41.91
N ARG A 16 35.80 13.43 41.76
CA ARG A 16 36.20 14.38 40.69
C ARG A 16 36.07 13.78 39.29
N ARG A 17 36.36 12.49 39.11
CA ARG A 17 36.13 11.78 37.84
C ARG A 17 34.65 11.66 37.53
N ALA A 18 33.81 11.33 38.53
CA ALA A 18 32.36 11.27 38.37
C ALA A 18 31.76 12.64 38.01
N ILE A 19 32.18 13.73 38.66
CA ILE A 19 31.74 15.10 38.33
C ILE A 19 32.18 15.47 36.91
N ARG A 20 33.43 15.17 36.51
CA ARG A 20 33.89 15.43 35.14
C ARG A 20 33.09 14.63 34.11
N ALA A 21 32.82 13.36 34.37
CA ALA A 21 31.97 12.54 33.50
C ALA A 21 30.56 13.12 33.38
N LEU A 22 29.97 13.56 34.50
CA LEU A 22 28.65 14.20 34.52
C LEU A 22 28.63 15.52 33.74
N VAL A 23 29.66 16.36 33.87
CA VAL A 23 29.80 17.60 33.09
C VAL A 23 29.93 17.28 31.60
N VAL A 24 30.74 16.30 31.22
CA VAL A 24 30.87 15.89 29.81
C VAL A 24 29.52 15.38 29.27
N VAL A 25 28.81 14.54 30.02
CA VAL A 25 27.47 14.05 29.63
C VAL A 25 26.49 15.21 29.49
N ALA A 26 26.50 16.17 30.42
CA ALA A 26 25.65 17.36 30.35
C ALA A 26 25.96 18.22 29.11
N LEU A 27 27.24 18.41 28.77
CA LEU A 27 27.66 19.14 27.57
C LEU A 27 27.22 18.42 26.29
N VAL A 28 27.37 17.10 26.22
CA VAL A 28 26.90 16.30 25.08
C VAL A 28 25.38 16.38 24.95
N ALA A 29 24.63 16.28 26.05
CA ALA A 29 23.18 16.43 26.06
C ALA A 29 22.72 17.83 25.61
N ALA A 30 23.42 18.88 26.05
CA ALA A 30 23.16 20.25 25.64
C ALA A 30 23.45 20.46 24.13
N ALA A 31 24.60 19.97 23.65
CA ALA A 31 24.96 20.04 22.23
C ALA A 31 23.96 19.27 21.35
N TRP A 32 23.51 18.08 21.81
CA TRP A 32 22.50 17.30 21.10
C TRP A 32 21.14 18.00 21.05
N THR A 33 20.71 18.58 22.18
CA THR A 33 19.45 19.34 22.24
C THR A 33 19.49 20.56 21.31
N ALA A 34 20.63 21.28 21.25
CA ALA A 34 20.83 22.36 20.31
C ALA A 34 20.79 21.89 18.85
N ALA A 35 21.46 20.78 18.53
CA ALA A 35 21.44 20.21 17.18
C ALA A 35 20.03 19.76 16.76
N TRP A 36 19.28 19.12 17.66
CA TRP A 36 17.92 18.65 17.40
C TRP A 36 16.93 19.81 17.22
N THR A 37 17.03 20.86 18.05
CA THR A 37 16.17 22.06 17.92
C THR A 37 16.44 22.82 16.61
N TRP A 38 17.72 22.88 16.19
CA TRP A 38 18.07 23.40 14.87
C TRP A 38 17.48 22.57 13.73
N ALA A 39 17.59 21.24 13.79
CA ALA A 39 17.01 20.35 12.79
C ALA A 39 15.48 20.49 12.70
N ARG A 40 14.80 20.60 13.86
CA ARG A 40 13.36 20.87 13.94
C ARG A 40 12.99 22.18 13.23
N ALA A 41 13.72 23.26 13.47
CA ALA A 41 13.47 24.56 12.83
C ALA A 41 13.68 24.50 11.31
N ARG A 42 14.72 23.79 10.86
CA ARG A 42 15.02 23.63 9.43
C ARG A 42 13.95 22.81 8.70
N LEU A 43 13.40 21.79 9.36
CA LEU A 43 12.30 20.98 8.83
C LEU A 43 11.02 21.81 8.67
N ILE A 44 10.66 22.58 9.69
CA ILE A 44 9.50 23.50 9.66
C ILE A 44 9.61 24.46 8.47
N ALA A 45 10.77 25.10 8.32
CA ALA A 45 11.02 26.04 7.22
C ALA A 45 10.91 25.37 5.84
N GLU A 46 11.40 24.13 5.68
CA GLU A 46 11.29 23.40 4.41
C GLU A 46 9.83 23.06 4.09
N ILE A 47 9.03 22.64 5.08
CA ILE A 47 7.61 22.33 4.85
C ILE A 47 6.85 23.61 4.44
N ASP A 48 7.10 24.73 5.11
CA ASP A 48 6.44 26.01 4.81
C ASP A 48 6.80 26.54 3.42
N LEU A 49 8.00 26.23 2.92
CA LEU A 49 8.41 26.55 1.55
C LEU A 49 7.77 25.61 0.51
N ARG A 50 7.53 24.34 0.84
CA ARG A 50 7.08 23.32 -0.12
C ARG A 50 5.56 23.23 -0.28
N LEU A 51 4.79 23.45 0.79
CA LEU A 51 3.32 23.38 0.72
C LEU A 51 2.72 24.35 -0.31
N PRO A 52 3.18 25.62 -0.43
CA PRO A 52 2.69 26.52 -1.48
C PRO A 52 3.01 26.04 -2.90
N MET A 53 4.19 25.44 -3.10
CA MET A 53 4.57 24.88 -4.41
C MET A 53 3.69 23.71 -4.85
N LEU A 54 3.13 22.95 -3.89
CA LEU A 54 2.15 21.91 -4.21
C LEU A 54 0.83 22.52 -4.69
N ALA A 55 0.41 23.63 -4.09
CA ALA A 55 -0.79 24.33 -4.52
C ALA A 55 -0.66 24.88 -5.95
N GLU A 56 0.53 25.37 -6.33
CA GLU A 56 0.85 25.76 -7.71
C GLU A 56 0.77 24.58 -8.70
N ARG A 57 1.04 23.36 -8.22
CA ARG A 57 0.90 22.11 -8.99
C ARG A 57 -0.50 21.51 -8.92
N GLY A 58 -1.46 22.26 -8.38
CA GLY A 58 -2.87 21.86 -8.30
C GLY A 58 -3.22 20.95 -7.11
N LEU A 59 -2.36 20.84 -6.10
CA LEU A 59 -2.60 20.06 -4.88
C LEU A 59 -2.48 20.94 -3.64
N ARG A 60 -3.59 21.34 -3.05
CA ARG A 60 -3.62 22.11 -1.81
C ARG A 60 -3.60 21.15 -0.63
N VAL A 61 -2.62 21.30 0.26
CA VAL A 61 -2.52 20.53 1.50
C VAL A 61 -2.59 21.49 2.68
N VAL A 62 -3.53 21.25 3.59
CA VAL A 62 -3.76 22.06 4.79
C VAL A 62 -3.39 21.24 6.01
N CYS A 63 -2.55 21.81 6.86
CA CYS A 63 -2.15 21.21 8.13
C CYS A 63 -2.17 22.29 9.23
N PRO A 64 -3.33 22.54 9.86
CA PRO A 64 -3.51 23.71 10.74
C PRO A 64 -2.76 23.55 12.07
N GLU A 65 -2.79 22.37 12.67
CA GLU A 65 -2.17 22.09 13.97
C GLU A 65 -0.88 21.25 13.84
N ARG A 66 0.12 21.82 13.18
CA ARG A 66 1.42 21.15 12.99
C ARG A 66 2.26 21.19 14.27
N THR A 67 2.63 20.02 14.78
CA THR A 67 3.60 19.87 15.87
C THR A 67 4.80 19.07 15.39
N VAL A 68 5.99 19.39 15.90
CA VAL A 68 7.23 18.67 15.58
C VAL A 68 7.90 18.21 16.89
N GLY A 69 8.12 16.91 17.01
CA GLY A 69 8.59 16.24 18.22
C GLY A 69 9.54 15.07 17.91
N GLY A 70 9.83 14.23 18.92
CA GLY A 70 10.66 13.02 18.76
C GLY A 70 12.07 13.06 19.35
N LEU A 71 12.43 14.10 20.12
CA LEU A 71 13.70 14.14 20.85
C LEU A 71 13.87 12.86 21.72
N PRO A 72 15.06 12.22 21.75
CA PRO A 72 16.32 12.65 21.12
C PRO A 72 16.60 12.04 19.74
N PHE A 73 15.99 10.93 19.34
CA PHE A 73 16.44 10.13 18.20
C PHE A 73 15.47 10.05 17.02
N ARG A 74 14.38 10.82 17.07
CA ARG A 74 13.36 10.87 16.03
C ARG A 74 13.02 12.32 15.67
N LEU A 75 12.66 12.54 14.42
CA LEU A 75 11.91 13.71 13.99
C LEU A 75 10.54 13.24 13.58
N GLU A 76 9.53 13.68 14.33
CA GLU A 76 8.13 13.38 14.09
C GLU A 76 7.37 14.67 13.80
N VAL A 77 6.58 14.70 12.75
CA VAL A 77 5.64 15.77 12.43
C VAL A 77 4.24 15.21 12.58
N ALA A 78 3.46 15.78 13.50
CA ALA A 78 2.07 15.41 13.70
C ALA A 78 1.15 16.57 13.28
N CYS A 79 0.06 16.22 12.62
CA CYS A 79 -0.96 17.15 12.16
C CYS A 79 -2.33 16.63 12.56
N ARG A 80 -3.13 17.46 13.23
CA ARG A 80 -4.55 17.16 13.45
C ARG A 80 -5.40 17.75 12.34
N ASP A 81 -6.43 17.00 11.96
CA ASP A 81 -7.38 17.32 10.90
C ASP A 81 -6.73 17.81 9.58
N PRO A 82 -5.70 17.11 9.06
CA PRO A 82 -5.12 17.50 7.79
C PRO A 82 -6.12 17.27 6.65
N GLY A 83 -6.16 18.25 5.75
CA GLY A 83 -6.96 18.23 4.54
C GLY A 83 -6.09 18.25 3.29
N VAL A 84 -6.54 17.56 2.25
CA VAL A 84 -5.99 17.63 0.90
C VAL A 84 -7.09 17.95 -0.09
N GLU A 85 -6.78 18.80 -1.07
CA GLU A 85 -7.71 19.19 -2.11
C GLU A 85 -6.97 19.25 -3.45
N ALA A 86 -7.40 18.45 -4.40
CA ALA A 86 -6.97 18.55 -5.79
C ALA A 86 -7.74 19.69 -6.46
N VAL A 87 -7.05 20.80 -6.72
CA VAL A 87 -7.63 22.04 -7.23
C VAL A 87 -8.29 21.84 -8.60
N ALA A 88 -7.71 20.99 -9.46
CA ALA A 88 -8.22 20.74 -10.80
C ALA A 88 -9.55 19.97 -10.82
N THR A 89 -9.81 19.12 -9.82
CA THR A 89 -11.00 18.26 -9.77
C THR A 89 -11.97 18.66 -8.67
N GLY A 90 -11.58 19.60 -7.80
CA GLY A 90 -12.29 19.90 -6.55
C GLY A 90 -12.37 18.69 -5.61
N ALA A 91 -11.60 17.63 -5.87
CA ALA A 91 -11.63 16.42 -5.06
C ALA A 91 -10.90 16.71 -3.75
N GLY A 92 -11.65 16.72 -2.66
CA GLY A 92 -11.14 16.96 -1.31
C GLY A 92 -11.18 15.70 -0.47
N GLY A 93 -10.30 15.60 0.51
CA GLY A 93 -10.36 14.59 1.55
C GLY A 93 -9.67 15.08 2.83
N SER A 94 -10.17 14.65 3.98
CA SER A 94 -9.55 14.92 5.28
C SER A 94 -9.46 13.66 6.10
N VAL A 95 -8.45 13.56 6.95
CA VAL A 95 -8.30 12.51 7.96
C VAL A 95 -8.20 13.13 9.35
N ALA A 96 -8.46 12.37 10.41
CA ALA A 96 -8.48 12.91 11.77
C ALA A 96 -7.07 13.31 12.26
N ALA A 97 -6.05 12.53 11.90
CA ALA A 97 -4.68 12.87 12.19
C ALA A 97 -3.71 12.24 11.17
N LEU A 98 -2.57 12.89 10.99
CA LEU A 98 -1.45 12.41 10.20
C LEU A 98 -0.16 12.58 11.01
N ARG A 99 0.62 11.51 11.11
CA ARG A 99 1.90 11.48 11.83
C ARG A 99 2.97 10.99 10.88
N THR A 100 4.01 11.77 10.64
CA THR A 100 5.17 11.36 9.84
C THR A 100 6.40 11.30 10.72
N ALA A 101 7.22 10.27 10.57
CA ALA A 101 8.37 10.03 11.42
C ALA A 101 9.59 9.58 10.61
N VAL A 102 10.74 10.15 10.95
CA VAL A 102 12.06 9.73 10.48
C VAL A 102 12.96 9.48 11.68
N SER A 103 13.68 8.37 11.66
CA SER A 103 14.66 8.02 12.70
C SER A 103 16.04 8.51 12.31
N VAL A 104 16.81 9.02 13.29
CA VAL A 104 18.23 9.38 13.09
C VAL A 104 19.06 8.16 12.68
N TRP A 105 18.67 6.96 13.11
CA TRP A 105 19.34 5.69 12.77
C TRP A 105 19.00 5.17 11.36
N SER A 106 17.93 5.68 10.75
CA SER A 106 17.48 5.29 9.41
C SER A 106 16.92 6.52 8.69
N PRO A 107 17.76 7.51 8.35
CA PRO A 107 17.32 8.80 7.82
C PRO A 107 16.71 8.70 6.42
N THR A 108 16.91 7.57 5.74
CA THR A 108 16.39 7.26 4.42
C THR A 108 15.05 6.53 4.44
N THR A 109 14.42 6.41 5.61
CA THR A 109 13.12 5.78 5.78
C THR A 109 12.16 6.75 6.45
N VAL A 110 11.06 7.06 5.78
CA VAL A 110 9.93 7.81 6.34
C VAL A 110 8.80 6.84 6.60
N MET A 111 8.24 6.91 7.80
CA MET A 111 6.99 6.25 8.15
C MET A 111 5.90 7.30 8.28
N VAL A 112 4.73 7.02 7.72
CA VAL A 112 3.54 7.86 7.78
C VAL A 112 2.42 7.04 8.37
N GLU A 113 1.81 7.51 9.44
CA GLU A 113 0.59 6.96 10.00
C GLU A 113 -0.56 7.94 9.79
N ALA A 114 -1.72 7.45 9.36
CA ALA A 114 -2.92 8.26 9.22
C ALA A 114 -4.05 7.63 10.04
N ASP A 115 -4.82 8.46 10.73
CA ASP A 115 -5.95 8.05 11.54
C ASP A 115 -7.25 8.46 10.85
N GLY A 116 -8.16 7.50 10.64
CA GLY A 116 -9.46 7.75 10.03
C GLY A 116 -10.42 8.51 10.96
N PRO A 117 -11.63 8.86 10.48
CA PRO A 117 -12.18 8.51 9.17
C PRO A 117 -11.62 9.39 8.04
N LEU A 118 -11.67 8.86 6.82
CA LEU A 118 -11.55 9.62 5.59
C LEU A 118 -12.94 9.84 5.01
N VAL A 119 -13.26 11.10 4.71
CA VAL A 119 -14.39 11.45 3.86
C VAL A 119 -13.81 12.19 2.66
N ALA A 120 -14.01 11.63 1.47
CA ALA A 120 -13.56 12.23 0.23
C ALA A 120 -14.75 12.47 -0.70
N GLU A 121 -14.83 13.67 -1.26
CA GLU A 121 -15.91 14.06 -2.17
C GLU A 121 -15.29 14.67 -3.43
N ALA A 122 -15.85 14.32 -4.58
CA ALA A 122 -15.40 14.84 -5.87
C ALA A 122 -16.62 15.18 -6.74
N ALA A 123 -16.65 16.43 -7.22
CA ALA A 123 -17.74 16.95 -8.04
C ALA A 123 -17.98 16.03 -9.26
N GLY A 124 -19.21 15.52 -9.39
CA GLY A 124 -19.60 14.63 -10.49
C GLY A 124 -19.05 13.19 -10.41
N ARG A 125 -18.24 12.83 -9.40
CA ARG A 125 -17.72 11.46 -9.22
C ARG A 125 -18.28 10.76 -7.98
N GLY A 126 -18.84 11.51 -7.04
CA GLY A 126 -19.51 10.98 -5.85
C GLY A 126 -18.69 11.17 -4.57
N ARG A 127 -19.01 10.37 -3.56
CA ARG A 127 -18.44 10.41 -2.22
C ARG A 127 -17.85 9.07 -1.84
N VAL A 128 -16.74 9.08 -1.11
CA VAL A 128 -16.12 7.89 -0.53
C VAL A 128 -15.97 8.12 0.97
N ASP A 129 -16.54 7.22 1.76
CA ASP A 129 -16.38 7.17 3.21
C ASP A 129 -15.50 5.97 3.54
N ALA A 130 -14.40 6.18 4.25
CA ALA A 130 -13.49 5.12 4.62
C ALA A 130 -13.08 5.21 6.09
N THR A 131 -13.07 4.07 6.77
CA THR A 131 -12.58 3.92 8.12
C THR A 131 -11.56 2.78 8.17
N TRP A 132 -10.61 2.89 9.08
CA TRP A 132 -9.61 1.86 9.35
C TRP A 132 -9.18 1.94 10.80
N ARG A 133 -8.63 0.84 11.33
CA ARG A 133 -8.07 0.79 12.69
C ARG A 133 -6.63 1.30 12.72
N ARG A 134 -5.84 1.00 11.70
CA ARG A 134 -4.44 1.41 11.57
C ARG A 134 -4.07 1.53 10.10
N LEU A 135 -3.45 2.64 9.71
CA LEU A 135 -2.87 2.82 8.37
C LEU A 135 -1.44 3.27 8.54
N VAL A 136 -0.51 2.52 7.95
CA VAL A 136 0.91 2.85 7.94
C VAL A 136 1.42 2.81 6.51
N ALA A 137 2.06 3.88 6.06
CA ALA A 137 2.84 3.90 4.84
C ALA A 137 4.33 4.06 5.19
N THR A 138 5.19 3.38 4.45
CA THR A 138 6.65 3.49 4.57
C THR A 138 7.24 3.82 3.23
N LEU A 139 8.08 4.85 3.17
CA LEU A 139 8.86 5.22 2.01
C LEU A 139 10.34 5.07 2.32
N ARG A 140 11.06 4.37 1.46
CA ARG A 140 12.51 4.18 1.53
C ARG A 140 13.18 4.71 0.28
N TRP A 141 14.34 5.33 0.46
CA TRP A 141 15.17 5.80 -0.64
C TRP A 141 16.65 5.54 -0.37
N THR A 142 17.44 5.66 -1.41
CA THR A 142 18.90 5.77 -1.34
C THR A 142 19.29 7.20 -1.71
N PRO A 143 20.53 7.64 -1.45
CA PRO A 143 20.98 8.96 -1.90
C PRO A 143 20.83 9.21 -3.40
N ALA A 144 20.76 8.16 -4.22
CA ALA A 144 20.67 8.25 -5.68
C ALA A 144 19.24 8.11 -6.23
N ARG A 145 18.34 7.39 -5.54
CA ARG A 145 17.02 7.03 -6.08
C ARG A 145 16.04 6.56 -5.01
N PRO A 146 14.72 6.65 -5.24
CA PRO A 146 13.73 5.89 -4.48
C PRO A 146 14.06 4.39 -4.48
N GLU A 147 13.67 3.68 -3.41
CA GLU A 147 13.96 2.25 -3.26
C GLU A 147 12.66 1.45 -3.16
N SER A 148 11.79 1.82 -2.21
CA SER A 148 10.50 1.15 -2.04
C SER A 148 9.47 2.04 -1.38
N VAL A 149 8.21 1.74 -1.65
CA VAL A 149 7.04 2.27 -0.97
C VAL A 149 6.18 1.09 -0.54
N ALA A 150 5.64 1.13 0.66
CA ALA A 150 4.72 0.14 1.17
C ALA A 150 3.60 0.82 1.96
N VAL A 151 2.40 0.26 1.91
CA VAL A 151 1.24 0.68 2.68
C VAL A 151 0.60 -0.57 3.26
N SER A 152 0.25 -0.53 4.54
CA SER A 152 -0.43 -1.58 5.28
C SER A 152 -1.57 -0.97 6.07
N ILE A 153 -2.77 -1.55 5.95
CA ILE A 153 -4.00 -1.02 6.52
C ILE A 153 -4.78 -2.15 7.20
N ASP A 154 -5.09 -1.97 8.49
CA ASP A 154 -5.85 -2.93 9.29
C ASP A 154 -7.30 -2.50 9.47
N GLY A 155 -8.22 -3.47 9.32
CA GLY A 155 -9.64 -3.32 9.61
C GLY A 155 -10.31 -2.23 8.77
N VAL A 156 -10.21 -2.35 7.45
CA VAL A 156 -10.71 -1.35 6.50
C VAL A 156 -12.20 -1.56 6.24
N ASP A 157 -12.95 -0.46 6.24
CA ASP A 157 -14.32 -0.39 5.76
C ASP A 157 -14.47 0.84 4.88
N VAL A 158 -14.62 0.63 3.58
CA VAL A 158 -14.73 1.67 2.55
C VAL A 158 -16.08 1.54 1.88
N THR A 159 -16.84 2.63 1.84
CA THR A 159 -18.10 2.75 1.11
C THR A 159 -17.96 3.84 0.06
N ALA A 160 -18.11 3.46 -1.21
CA ALA A 160 -18.15 4.36 -2.34
C ALA A 160 -19.60 4.59 -2.77
N HIS A 161 -20.00 5.87 -2.76
CA HIS A 161 -21.27 6.40 -3.20
C HIS A 161 -21.06 7.16 -4.52
N PRO A 162 -21.02 6.47 -5.68
CA PRO A 162 -20.76 7.13 -6.94
C PRO A 162 -21.92 8.07 -7.31
N ALA A 163 -21.63 9.13 -8.07
CA ALA A 163 -22.66 10.08 -8.52
C ALA A 163 -23.74 9.42 -9.41
N ALA A 164 -23.35 8.37 -10.14
CA ALA A 164 -24.24 7.49 -10.88
C ALA A 164 -23.74 6.05 -10.73
N GLY A 165 -24.66 5.09 -10.62
CA GLY A 165 -24.33 3.68 -10.43
C GLY A 165 -24.75 3.15 -9.07
N ARG A 166 -24.12 2.06 -8.65
CA ARG A 166 -24.47 1.30 -7.45
C ARG A 166 -23.52 1.61 -6.30
N THR A 167 -24.03 1.70 -5.08
CA THR A 167 -23.20 1.90 -3.89
C THR A 167 -22.38 0.64 -3.66
N THR A 168 -21.06 0.79 -3.52
CA THR A 168 -20.16 -0.34 -3.31
C THR A 168 -19.50 -0.22 -1.95
N ARG A 169 -19.50 -1.30 -1.17
CA ARG A 169 -18.79 -1.37 0.12
C ARG A 169 -17.79 -2.50 0.10
N LEU A 170 -16.56 -2.20 0.50
CA LEU A 170 -15.48 -3.18 0.68
C LEU A 170 -15.08 -3.17 2.15
N ARG A 171 -15.15 -4.34 2.79
CA ARG A 171 -14.55 -4.57 4.11
C ARG A 171 -13.42 -5.57 4.01
N THR A 172 -12.35 -5.36 4.75
CA THR A 172 -11.22 -6.29 4.84
C THR A 172 -10.55 -6.20 6.19
N GLU A 173 -10.04 -7.32 6.69
CA GLU A 173 -9.29 -7.32 7.96
C GLU A 173 -7.91 -6.71 7.80
N HIS A 174 -7.31 -6.85 6.62
CA HIS A 174 -5.97 -6.39 6.34
C HIS A 174 -5.76 -6.15 4.84
N LEU A 175 -5.16 -5.03 4.47
CA LEU A 175 -4.81 -4.66 3.10
C LEU A 175 -3.35 -4.23 3.07
N GLU A 176 -2.56 -4.80 2.15
CA GLU A 176 -1.20 -4.34 1.89
C GLU A 176 -0.98 -4.04 0.42
N ALA A 177 -0.16 -3.03 0.15
CA ALA A 177 0.34 -2.72 -1.18
C ALA A 177 1.79 -2.25 -1.08
N SER A 178 2.65 -2.70 -1.99
CA SER A 178 4.04 -2.27 -2.04
C SER A 178 4.57 -2.19 -3.47
N GLY A 179 5.55 -1.32 -3.65
CA GLY A 179 6.33 -1.18 -4.86
C GLY A 179 7.81 -1.08 -4.50
N ARG A 180 8.68 -1.76 -5.23
CA ARG A 180 10.13 -1.69 -5.02
C ARG A 180 10.88 -1.67 -6.34
N ILE A 181 12.01 -0.98 -6.35
CA ILE A 181 12.94 -0.92 -7.47
C ILE A 181 14.06 -1.93 -7.21
N PRO A 182 14.14 -3.05 -7.95
CA PRO A 182 15.18 -4.04 -7.76
C PRO A 182 16.58 -3.44 -8.00
N VAL A 183 17.56 -3.86 -7.20
CA VAL A 183 18.93 -3.33 -7.26
C VAL A 183 19.61 -3.71 -8.58
N ASP A 184 19.35 -4.91 -9.07
CA ASP A 184 19.88 -5.51 -10.30
C ASP A 184 19.14 -5.06 -11.56
N ARG A 185 17.90 -4.56 -11.42
CA ARG A 185 17.03 -4.13 -12.52
C ARG A 185 16.45 -2.73 -12.24
N PRO A 186 17.26 -1.67 -12.33
CA PRO A 186 16.88 -0.33 -11.85
C PRO A 186 15.76 0.35 -12.67
N ASN A 187 15.44 -0.17 -13.85
CA ASN A 187 14.33 0.32 -14.67
C ASN A 187 13.01 -0.45 -14.43
N ASP A 188 13.06 -1.56 -13.70
CA ASP A 188 11.89 -2.38 -13.41
C ASP A 188 11.23 -1.93 -12.10
N LEU A 189 9.92 -2.19 -11.98
CA LEU A 189 9.16 -1.95 -10.76
C LEU A 189 8.47 -3.26 -10.36
N ASP A 190 8.92 -3.87 -9.27
CA ASP A 190 8.21 -4.98 -8.64
C ASP A 190 7.07 -4.40 -7.78
N VAL A 191 5.84 -4.87 -7.98
CA VAL A 191 4.66 -4.49 -7.21
C VAL A 191 4.04 -5.72 -6.54
N ALA A 192 3.46 -5.52 -5.37
CA ALA A 192 2.70 -6.53 -4.67
C ALA A 192 1.48 -5.90 -3.99
N ALA A 193 0.35 -6.60 -3.98
CA ALA A 193 -0.83 -6.22 -3.24
C ALA A 193 -1.51 -7.46 -2.66
N SER A 194 -2.09 -7.34 -1.46
CA SER A 194 -2.83 -8.41 -0.82
C SER A 194 -3.98 -7.87 0.03
N THR A 195 -4.99 -8.71 0.23
CA THR A 195 -6.08 -8.47 1.17
C THR A 195 -6.45 -9.77 1.87
N ALA A 196 -6.81 -9.69 3.15
CA ALA A 196 -7.27 -10.81 3.96
C ALA A 196 -8.72 -10.61 4.39
N ALA A 197 -9.52 -11.68 4.31
CA ALA A 197 -10.92 -11.70 4.71
C ALA A 197 -11.77 -10.58 4.06
N ALA A 198 -11.55 -10.36 2.76
CA ALA A 198 -12.29 -9.36 1.99
C ALA A 198 -13.77 -9.74 1.83
N LEU A 199 -14.65 -8.76 1.98
CA LEU A 199 -16.09 -8.82 1.79
C LEU A 199 -16.51 -7.66 0.89
N LEU A 200 -17.19 -7.98 -0.21
CA LEU A 200 -17.72 -7.00 -1.16
C LEU A 200 -19.25 -6.97 -1.10
N GLU A 201 -19.83 -5.77 -1.01
CA GLU A 201 -21.27 -5.55 -1.08
C GLU A 201 -21.59 -4.52 -2.17
N ILE A 202 -22.63 -4.76 -2.95
CA ILE A 202 -23.18 -3.78 -3.89
C ILE A 202 -24.67 -3.57 -3.58
N ASP A 203 -25.04 -2.32 -3.31
CA ASP A 203 -26.36 -1.90 -2.77
C ASP A 203 -26.80 -2.75 -1.58
N GLY A 204 -25.88 -2.98 -0.64
CA GLY A 204 -26.11 -3.77 0.56
C GLY A 204 -26.26 -5.28 0.33
N ARG A 205 -26.08 -5.77 -0.90
CA ARG A 205 -26.05 -7.20 -1.21
C ARG A 205 -24.61 -7.68 -1.34
N ARG A 206 -24.23 -8.66 -0.52
CA ARG A 206 -22.94 -9.34 -0.64
C ARG A 206 -22.78 -9.97 -2.03
N LEU A 207 -21.63 -9.75 -2.65
CA LEU A 207 -21.18 -10.45 -3.85
C LEU A 207 -20.09 -11.45 -3.51
N GLY A 208 -20.24 -12.69 -3.99
CA GLY A 208 -19.30 -13.75 -3.68
C GLY A 208 -19.28 -14.16 -2.19
N PRO A 209 -18.13 -14.64 -1.69
CA PRO A 209 -18.04 -15.24 -0.37
C PRO A 209 -18.02 -14.20 0.77
N PRO A 210 -18.29 -14.62 2.01
CA PRO A 210 -18.19 -13.75 3.18
C PRO A 210 -16.76 -13.29 3.46
N HIS A 211 -15.75 -14.11 3.13
CA HIS A 211 -14.34 -13.83 3.32
C HIS A 211 -13.54 -14.41 2.17
N ALA A 212 -12.76 -13.57 1.50
CA ALA A 212 -11.81 -13.98 0.48
C ALA A 212 -10.43 -13.38 0.75
N ASP A 213 -9.40 -14.20 0.57
CA ASP A 213 -8.01 -13.75 0.58
C ASP A 213 -7.54 -13.60 -0.86
N LEU A 214 -6.91 -12.47 -1.17
CA LEU A 214 -6.35 -12.19 -2.48
C LEU A 214 -4.90 -11.74 -2.36
N SER A 215 -4.06 -12.19 -3.27
CA SER A 215 -2.72 -11.62 -3.46
C SER A 215 -2.37 -11.52 -4.94
N LEU A 216 -1.59 -10.50 -5.26
CA LEU A 216 -1.06 -10.20 -6.59
C LEU A 216 0.39 -9.79 -6.41
N THR A 217 1.30 -10.36 -7.20
CA THR A 217 2.63 -9.82 -7.44
C THR A 217 2.86 -9.68 -8.93
N ALA A 218 3.51 -8.60 -9.32
CA ALA A 218 3.84 -8.36 -10.72
C ALA A 218 5.15 -7.59 -10.83
N THR A 219 5.84 -7.74 -11.95
CA THR A 219 6.99 -6.89 -12.29
C THR A 219 6.65 -6.13 -13.57
N LEU A 220 6.64 -4.80 -13.49
CA LEU A 220 6.53 -3.93 -14.65
C LEU A 220 7.95 -3.70 -15.20
N ARG A 221 8.21 -4.15 -16.42
CA ARG A 221 9.54 -4.09 -17.05
C ARG A 221 9.76 -2.75 -17.72
N ASP A 222 10.93 -2.13 -17.51
CA ASP A 222 11.25 -0.80 -18.04
C ASP A 222 10.19 0.26 -17.65
N ALA A 223 9.57 0.11 -16.48
CA ALA A 223 8.54 1.00 -15.96
C ALA A 223 9.09 2.37 -15.51
N LEU A 224 10.40 2.48 -15.34
CA LEU A 224 11.04 3.67 -14.79
C LEU A 224 11.94 4.38 -15.81
N PRO A 225 12.05 5.71 -15.71
CA PRO A 225 11.24 6.58 -14.85
C PRO A 225 9.78 6.64 -15.33
N PRO A 226 8.82 7.00 -14.46
CA PRO A 226 7.39 7.02 -14.81
C PRO A 226 7.02 8.06 -15.89
N GLY A 227 7.95 8.87 -16.41
CA GLY A 227 7.64 9.92 -17.38
C GLY A 227 6.86 11.10 -16.77
N PRO A 228 6.72 12.22 -17.50
CA PRO A 228 5.98 13.39 -17.02
C PRO A 228 4.46 13.17 -17.15
N ALA A 229 3.72 13.46 -16.08
CA ALA A 229 2.26 13.53 -15.97
C ALA A 229 1.44 12.23 -16.19
N GLU A 230 1.77 11.36 -17.14
CA GLU A 230 0.99 10.15 -17.45
C GLU A 230 1.82 8.85 -17.36
N PRO A 231 2.01 8.29 -16.16
CA PRO A 231 2.85 7.11 -15.97
C PRO A 231 2.44 5.87 -16.74
N ALA A 232 1.13 5.60 -16.80
CA ALA A 232 0.60 4.46 -17.52
C ALA A 232 0.85 4.57 -19.03
N ARG A 233 0.63 5.75 -19.63
CA ARG A 233 0.89 6.00 -21.05
C ARG A 233 2.39 5.92 -21.36
N ALA A 234 3.24 6.49 -20.52
CA ALA A 234 4.68 6.42 -20.69
C ALA A 234 5.21 4.98 -20.61
N PHE A 235 4.65 4.15 -19.71
CA PHE A 235 4.96 2.74 -19.60
C PHE A 235 4.49 1.94 -20.83
N ALA A 236 3.24 2.17 -21.28
CA ALA A 236 2.70 1.55 -22.48
C ALA A 236 3.55 1.88 -23.73
N ALA A 237 3.98 3.14 -23.87
CA ALA A 237 4.87 3.57 -24.95
C ALA A 237 6.25 2.89 -24.94
N ARG A 238 6.69 2.35 -23.79
CA ARG A 238 7.91 1.53 -23.66
C ARG A 238 7.63 0.02 -23.79
N GLY A 239 6.48 -0.33 -24.34
CA GLY A 239 6.06 -1.71 -24.57
C GLY A 239 5.35 -2.36 -23.41
N GLY A 240 5.07 -1.63 -22.31
CA GLY A 240 4.05 -2.01 -21.31
C GLY A 240 4.15 -3.41 -20.70
N ARG A 241 5.33 -4.05 -20.66
CA ARG A 241 5.46 -5.46 -20.28
C ARG A 241 5.29 -5.66 -18.77
N ILE A 242 4.36 -6.53 -18.39
CA ILE A 242 4.05 -6.91 -17.01
C ILE A 242 4.33 -8.41 -16.88
N GLU A 243 5.52 -8.77 -16.42
CA GLU A 243 5.96 -10.15 -16.30
C GLU A 243 7.11 -10.32 -15.29
N PRO A 244 7.08 -11.36 -14.43
CA PRO A 244 5.98 -12.31 -14.26
C PRO A 244 4.83 -11.69 -13.46
N ILE A 245 3.61 -12.21 -13.69
CA ILE A 245 2.44 -11.97 -12.85
C ILE A 245 2.16 -13.24 -12.06
N ARG A 246 1.90 -13.09 -10.76
CA ARG A 246 1.39 -14.17 -9.91
C ARG A 246 0.20 -13.68 -9.12
N THR A 247 -0.84 -14.49 -9.05
CA THR A 247 -2.04 -14.19 -8.28
C THR A 247 -2.41 -15.38 -7.40
N SER A 248 -3.04 -15.11 -6.27
CA SER A 248 -3.68 -16.14 -5.47
C SER A 248 -5.02 -15.64 -4.97
N PHE A 249 -6.01 -16.52 -4.99
CA PHE A 249 -7.34 -16.30 -4.45
C PHE A 249 -7.71 -17.51 -3.59
N ALA A 250 -8.07 -17.29 -2.34
CA ALA A 250 -8.49 -18.36 -1.43
C ALA A 250 -9.85 -18.05 -0.81
N VAL A 251 -10.72 -19.05 -0.83
CA VAL A 251 -12.08 -18.97 -0.31
C VAL A 251 -12.59 -20.36 0.09
N GLY A 252 -13.15 -20.51 1.29
CA GLY A 252 -13.93 -21.71 1.65
C GLY A 252 -13.22 -23.05 1.41
N GLY A 253 -11.89 -23.10 1.56
CA GLY A 253 -11.07 -24.30 1.29
C GLY A 253 -10.68 -24.51 -0.17
N VAL A 254 -11.11 -23.65 -1.08
CA VAL A 254 -10.66 -23.58 -2.48
C VAL A 254 -9.52 -22.58 -2.57
N ARG A 255 -8.47 -22.94 -3.32
CA ARG A 255 -7.38 -22.04 -3.67
C ARG A 255 -7.21 -22.00 -5.18
N VAL A 256 -7.18 -20.80 -5.75
CA VAL A 256 -6.91 -20.56 -7.17
C VAL A 256 -5.63 -19.74 -7.28
N ASP A 257 -4.60 -20.34 -7.88
CA ASP A 257 -3.33 -19.69 -8.16
C ASP A 257 -3.23 -19.36 -9.64
N GLY A 258 -2.62 -18.21 -9.96
CA GLY A 258 -2.44 -17.75 -11.34
C GLY A 258 -0.99 -17.39 -11.61
N LYS A 259 -0.51 -17.69 -12.83
CA LYS A 259 0.81 -17.30 -13.33
C LYS A 259 0.67 -16.86 -14.78
N GLY A 260 1.27 -15.73 -15.14
CA GLY A 260 1.16 -15.24 -16.50
C GLY A 260 1.98 -13.99 -16.79
N ALA A 261 1.64 -13.37 -17.90
CA ALA A 261 2.22 -12.12 -18.35
C ALA A 261 1.16 -11.32 -19.10
N PHE A 262 1.22 -9.99 -18.96
CA PHE A 262 0.42 -9.06 -19.73
C PHE A 262 1.31 -8.00 -20.38
N THR A 263 0.75 -7.34 -21.39
CA THR A 263 1.28 -6.15 -22.02
C THR A 263 0.21 -5.07 -21.94
N LEU A 264 0.60 -3.86 -21.55
CA LEU A 264 -0.25 -2.67 -21.65
C LEU A 264 -0.02 -2.00 -23.01
N GLY A 265 -1.04 -2.05 -23.86
CA GLY A 265 -1.06 -1.43 -25.17
C GLY A 265 -1.12 0.10 -25.12
N ALA A 266 -0.76 0.74 -26.23
CA ALA A 266 -0.83 2.19 -26.37
C ALA A 266 -2.28 2.73 -26.41
N ASP A 267 -3.25 1.85 -26.59
CA ASP A 267 -4.70 2.09 -26.47
C ASP A 267 -5.20 1.97 -25.02
N GLY A 268 -4.31 1.70 -24.06
CA GLY A 268 -4.64 1.53 -22.65
C GLY A 268 -5.25 0.16 -22.31
N LEU A 269 -5.30 -0.78 -23.26
CA LEU A 269 -5.84 -2.12 -23.06
C LEU A 269 -4.74 -3.11 -22.65
N LEU A 270 -5.14 -4.14 -21.92
CA LEU A 270 -4.25 -5.24 -21.54
C LEU A 270 -4.38 -6.40 -22.53
N ASP A 271 -3.24 -7.01 -22.83
CA ASP A 271 -3.10 -8.17 -23.72
C ASP A 271 -2.19 -9.22 -23.11
N GLY A 272 -2.58 -10.49 -23.18
CA GLY A 272 -1.70 -11.58 -22.72
C GLY A 272 -2.46 -12.76 -22.15
N THR A 273 -1.74 -13.59 -21.39
CA THR A 273 -2.24 -14.88 -20.93
C THR A 273 -1.90 -15.08 -19.47
N VAL A 274 -2.89 -15.57 -18.71
CA VAL A 274 -2.70 -16.04 -17.34
C VAL A 274 -3.27 -17.45 -17.21
N ASP A 275 -2.41 -18.35 -16.77
CA ASP A 275 -2.78 -19.71 -16.41
C ASP A 275 -3.22 -19.75 -14.96
N PHE A 276 -4.46 -20.14 -14.72
CA PHE A 276 -5.01 -20.35 -13.40
C PHE A 276 -5.12 -21.83 -13.09
N ALA A 277 -4.79 -22.24 -11.87
CA ALA A 277 -5.03 -23.59 -11.38
C ALA A 277 -5.78 -23.55 -10.04
N ALA A 278 -6.83 -24.37 -9.94
CA ALA A 278 -7.67 -24.47 -8.76
C ALA A 278 -7.49 -25.80 -8.04
N GLN A 279 -7.40 -25.72 -6.71
CA GLN A 279 -7.29 -26.83 -5.78
C GLN A 279 -8.44 -26.79 -4.76
N GLY A 280 -8.79 -27.94 -4.19
CA GLY A 280 -9.87 -28.03 -3.19
C GLY A 280 -11.27 -27.84 -3.77
N LEU A 281 -11.46 -28.07 -5.08
CA LEU A 281 -12.73 -27.86 -5.79
C LEU A 281 -13.88 -28.73 -5.24
N GLU A 282 -13.58 -29.76 -4.45
CA GLU A 282 -14.56 -30.56 -3.73
C GLU A 282 -15.41 -29.71 -2.78
N ALA A 283 -14.84 -28.62 -2.25
CA ALA A 283 -15.57 -27.68 -1.39
C ALA A 283 -16.71 -26.96 -2.13
N VAL A 284 -16.56 -26.73 -3.44
CA VAL A 284 -17.62 -26.11 -4.28
C VAL A 284 -18.85 -27.00 -4.34
N VAL A 285 -18.65 -28.32 -4.45
CA VAL A 285 -19.74 -29.30 -4.51
C VAL A 285 -20.42 -29.44 -3.15
N ARG A 286 -19.67 -29.34 -2.06
CA ARG A 286 -20.21 -29.47 -0.69
C ARG A 286 -21.00 -28.25 -0.26
N ASP A 287 -20.54 -27.04 -0.57
CA ASP A 287 -21.15 -25.80 -0.08
C ASP A 287 -21.03 -24.63 -1.07
N ALA A 288 -21.66 -24.78 -2.23
CA ALA A 288 -21.75 -23.71 -3.23
C ALA A 288 -22.46 -22.45 -2.68
N ALA A 289 -23.39 -22.62 -1.73
CA ALA A 289 -24.15 -21.51 -1.17
C ALA A 289 -23.27 -20.56 -0.34
N ALA A 290 -22.33 -21.09 0.44
CA ALA A 290 -21.39 -20.27 1.21
C ALA A 290 -20.44 -19.43 0.32
N LEU A 291 -20.17 -19.89 -0.90
CA LEU A 291 -19.32 -19.18 -1.87
C LEU A 291 -20.04 -18.03 -2.57
N GLY A 292 -21.38 -18.06 -2.61
CA GLY A 292 -22.18 -17.16 -3.42
C GLY A 292 -22.25 -17.61 -4.89
N PRO A 293 -23.33 -17.25 -5.62
CA PRO A 293 -23.58 -17.77 -6.97
C PRO A 293 -22.49 -17.36 -7.98
N GLU A 294 -21.92 -16.17 -7.85
CA GLU A 294 -20.88 -15.67 -8.74
C GLU A 294 -19.60 -16.50 -8.63
N THR A 295 -19.11 -16.69 -7.41
CA THR A 295 -17.88 -17.45 -7.14
C THR A 295 -18.08 -18.94 -7.38
N ALA A 296 -19.23 -19.51 -7.00
CA ALA A 296 -19.55 -20.90 -7.30
C ALA A 296 -19.59 -21.17 -8.82
N SER A 297 -20.13 -20.24 -9.61
CA SER A 297 -20.16 -20.35 -11.08
C SER A 297 -18.76 -20.31 -11.68
N LEU A 298 -17.92 -19.38 -11.23
CA LEU A 298 -16.52 -19.27 -11.67
C LEU A 298 -15.73 -20.53 -11.32
N LEU A 299 -15.85 -21.04 -10.10
CA LEU A 299 -15.17 -22.25 -9.66
C LEU A 299 -15.72 -23.52 -10.33
N GLY A 300 -17.02 -23.54 -10.65
CA GLY A 300 -17.64 -24.60 -11.44
C GLY A 300 -17.02 -24.76 -12.83
N ALA A 301 -16.53 -23.66 -13.43
CA ALA A 301 -15.81 -23.72 -14.70
C ALA A 301 -14.52 -24.56 -14.59
N PHE A 302 -13.80 -24.49 -13.45
CA PHE A 302 -12.62 -25.33 -13.23
C PHE A 302 -12.96 -26.81 -13.09
N VAL A 303 -14.10 -27.13 -12.49
CA VAL A 303 -14.60 -28.52 -12.36
C VAL A 303 -14.98 -29.08 -13.74
N LEU A 304 -15.68 -28.30 -14.55
CA LEU A 304 -16.23 -28.75 -15.84
C LEU A 304 -15.20 -28.72 -16.98
N LEU A 305 -14.44 -27.62 -17.08
CA LEU A 305 -13.56 -27.33 -18.22
C LEU A 305 -12.07 -27.52 -17.88
N GLY A 306 -11.71 -27.47 -16.59
CA GLY A 306 -10.31 -27.48 -16.17
C GLY A 306 -9.64 -28.81 -16.45
N LYS A 307 -8.41 -28.79 -16.95
CA LYS A 307 -7.60 -29.99 -17.20
C LYS A 307 -6.63 -30.21 -16.03
N PRO A 308 -6.22 -31.45 -15.71
CA PRO A 308 -5.17 -31.67 -14.72
C PRO A 308 -3.90 -30.87 -15.08
N SER A 309 -3.40 -30.08 -14.14
CA SER A 309 -2.17 -29.33 -14.34
C SER A 309 -0.96 -30.26 -14.31
N ARG A 310 0.01 -29.97 -15.18
CA ARG A 310 1.34 -30.61 -15.19
C ARG A 310 2.43 -29.69 -14.66
N ASP A 311 2.08 -28.46 -14.32
CA ASP A 311 3.00 -27.44 -13.82
C ASP A 311 3.12 -27.59 -12.28
N PRO A 312 4.31 -27.91 -11.73
CA PRO A 312 4.50 -28.01 -10.29
C PRO A 312 4.22 -26.70 -9.54
N ASP A 313 4.36 -25.54 -10.20
CA ASP A 313 4.08 -24.23 -9.60
C ASP A 313 2.57 -23.93 -9.55
N LEU A 314 1.74 -24.67 -10.29
CA LEU A 314 0.30 -24.47 -10.44
C LEU A 314 -0.45 -25.82 -10.34
N PRO A 315 -0.44 -26.50 -9.18
CA PRO A 315 -1.13 -27.79 -9.03
C PRO A 315 -2.66 -27.65 -9.06
N GLY A 316 -3.36 -28.74 -9.43
CA GLY A 316 -4.82 -28.80 -9.45
C GLY A 316 -5.42 -28.83 -10.87
N ARG A 317 -6.61 -28.27 -11.04
CA ARG A 317 -7.27 -28.17 -12.36
C ARG A 317 -7.00 -26.82 -12.98
N ARG A 318 -6.41 -26.80 -14.17
CA ARG A 318 -5.94 -25.61 -14.87
C ARG A 318 -6.95 -25.12 -15.91
N LEU A 319 -7.10 -23.80 -15.97
CA LEU A 319 -7.75 -23.04 -17.02
C LEU A 319 -6.85 -21.90 -17.47
N GLU A 320 -6.88 -21.63 -18.77
CA GLU A 320 -6.14 -20.53 -19.37
C GLU A 320 -7.10 -19.36 -19.61
N LEU A 321 -6.74 -18.19 -19.08
CA LEU A 321 -7.35 -16.91 -19.42
C LEU A 321 -6.50 -16.26 -20.50
N ILE A 322 -7.12 -15.97 -21.65
CA ILE A 322 -6.51 -15.15 -22.69
C ILE A 322 -7.23 -13.81 -22.70
N VAL A 323 -6.46 -12.73 -22.70
CA VAL A 323 -6.95 -11.38 -22.90
C VAL A 323 -6.42 -10.88 -24.23
N ASP A 324 -7.34 -10.49 -25.10
CA ASP A 324 -7.06 -9.98 -26.44
C ASP A 324 -7.81 -8.65 -26.64
N HIS A 325 -7.06 -7.57 -26.77
CA HIS A 325 -7.50 -6.17 -26.80
C HIS A 325 -8.53 -5.88 -25.70
N GLY A 326 -8.16 -6.17 -24.46
CA GLY A 326 -9.02 -5.97 -23.29
C GLY A 326 -10.25 -6.89 -23.22
N ARG A 327 -10.33 -7.95 -24.04
CA ARG A 327 -11.43 -8.92 -24.01
C ARG A 327 -10.98 -10.23 -23.37
N PRO A 328 -11.28 -10.44 -22.08
CA PRO A 328 -10.91 -11.68 -21.40
C PRO A 328 -11.78 -12.86 -21.87
N ARG A 329 -11.17 -14.03 -22.03
CA ARG A 329 -11.87 -15.29 -22.32
C ARG A 329 -11.23 -16.51 -21.67
N PHE A 330 -12.06 -17.39 -21.13
CA PHE A 330 -11.67 -18.73 -20.68
C PHE A 330 -12.07 -19.76 -21.74
N GLY A 331 -11.10 -20.21 -22.54
CA GLY A 331 -11.40 -21.05 -23.70
C GLY A 331 -12.35 -20.35 -24.69
N ARG A 332 -13.62 -20.81 -24.75
CA ARG A 332 -14.69 -20.21 -25.58
C ARG A 332 -15.63 -19.26 -24.82
N LEU A 333 -15.52 -19.18 -23.50
CA LEU A 333 -16.35 -18.29 -22.67
C LEU A 333 -15.75 -16.88 -22.73
N VAL A 334 -16.46 -15.94 -23.37
CA VAL A 334 -16.06 -14.53 -23.44
C VAL A 334 -16.64 -13.79 -22.23
N LEU A 335 -15.79 -13.04 -21.54
CA LEU A 335 -16.16 -12.20 -20.41
C LEU A 335 -16.38 -10.75 -20.86
N PRO A 336 -17.06 -9.91 -20.04
CA PRO A 336 -17.20 -8.49 -20.34
C PRO A 336 -15.84 -7.82 -20.61
N PRO A 337 -15.78 -6.87 -21.58
CA PRO A 337 -14.54 -6.19 -21.90
C PRO A 337 -14.07 -5.34 -20.72
N MET A 338 -12.75 -5.24 -20.57
CA MET A 338 -12.10 -4.34 -19.63
C MET A 338 -12.05 -2.93 -20.21
N GLU A 339 -12.27 -1.93 -19.35
CA GLU A 339 -12.12 -0.54 -19.75
C GLU A 339 -10.63 -0.18 -19.91
N PRO A 340 -10.27 0.67 -20.87
CA PRO A 340 -8.91 1.18 -21.01
C PRO A 340 -8.42 1.90 -19.74
N LEU A 341 -7.15 1.68 -19.38
CA LEU A 341 -6.51 2.38 -18.26
C LEU A 341 -6.34 3.89 -18.52
N PHE A 342 -6.27 4.29 -19.78
CA PHE A 342 -6.26 5.68 -20.21
C PHE A 342 -6.89 5.76 -21.61
N GLN A 343 -7.44 6.94 -21.95
CA GLN A 343 -7.92 7.17 -23.31
C GLN A 343 -6.73 7.43 -24.25
N PRO A 344 -6.78 6.95 -25.50
CA PRO A 344 -5.69 7.07 -26.47
C PRO A 344 -5.34 8.51 -26.83
#